data_AF-A0A7J9F0P8-F1
#
_entry.id   AF-A0A7J9F0P8-F1
#
_cell.length_a   1.000
_cell.length_b   1.000
_cell.length_c   1.000
_cell.angle_alpha   90.00
_cell.angle_beta   90.00
_cell.angle_gamma   90.00
#
_symmetry.space_group_name_H-M   'P 1'
#
loop_
_entity.id
_entity.type
_entity.pdbx_description
1 polymer ?
#
loop_
_entity_poly.entity_id
_entity_poly.type
_entity_poly.pdbx_seq_one_letter_code
_entity_poly.pdbx_strand_id
1 'polypeptide(L)'
;MGNMRTAFEGMIKDIKGRSAFYKQDWTNGLRSGFRILAPTFYIFFASALPVIAFGEQLSRDTDDALGAVETLTSATSCGIIHSILGGQPLLIVGVAETTIIMYTYLYHFCKQRPDLGRELFLAWTAWVCVWTAMLLILLAIFNACIIITRFTRISGEGLGMLITVLFLQEAIKGVISEFHVPKGENPKLEKYQFPWLYTNGLLAIIFSFGVLLTSLLAVRYSSPPMKF
;
A
#
# COMPACT_ATOMS: atom_id res chain seq x y z
N MET A 1 -30.69 -0.94 14.72
CA MET A 1 -29.54 -1.14 15.62
C MET A 1 -29.34 -2.63 15.78
N GLY A 2 -28.29 -3.20 15.18
CA GLY A 2 -28.00 -4.64 15.29
C GLY A 2 -27.55 -4.98 16.70
N ASN A 3 -28.18 -5.98 17.31
CA ASN A 3 -27.79 -6.47 18.63
C ASN A 3 -26.39 -7.09 18.54
N MET A 4 -25.47 -6.63 19.40
CA MET A 4 -24.13 -7.21 19.59
C MET A 4 -24.17 -8.63 20.23
N ARG A 5 -25.33 -9.30 20.22
CA ARG A 5 -25.61 -10.49 21.04
C ARG A 5 -25.48 -11.82 20.29
N THR A 6 -25.38 -11.79 18.97
CA THR A 6 -25.30 -13.01 18.15
C THR A 6 -23.97 -13.02 17.41
N ALA A 7 -23.04 -13.84 17.92
CA ALA A 7 -21.77 -14.11 17.24
C ALA A 7 -22.03 -14.58 15.81
N PHE A 8 -21.19 -14.15 14.86
CA PHE A 8 -21.24 -14.51 13.42
C PHE A 8 -22.39 -13.93 12.58
N GLU A 9 -23.40 -13.28 13.15
CA GLU A 9 -24.55 -12.76 12.37
C GLU A 9 -24.13 -11.78 11.27
N GLY A 10 -23.18 -10.89 11.57
CA GLY A 10 -22.61 -9.95 10.59
C GLY A 10 -21.96 -10.65 9.41
N MET A 11 -21.11 -11.64 9.69
CA MET A 11 -20.39 -12.40 8.66
C MET A 11 -21.33 -13.18 7.73
N ILE A 12 -22.37 -13.81 8.29
CA ILE A 12 -23.38 -14.54 7.50
C ILE A 12 -24.13 -13.58 6.58
N LYS A 13 -24.49 -12.39 7.08
CA LYS A 13 -25.17 -11.37 6.28
C LYS A 13 -24.31 -10.88 5.12
N ASP A 14 -23.02 -10.66 5.36
CA ASP A 14 -22.07 -10.20 4.35
C ASP A 14 -21.87 -11.27 3.26
N ILE A 15 -21.70 -12.54 3.63
CA ILE A 15 -21.59 -13.66 2.68
C ILE A 15 -22.86 -13.79 1.84
N LYS A 16 -24.04 -13.74 2.47
CA LYS A 16 -25.32 -13.84 1.76
C LYS A 16 -25.47 -12.69 0.77
N GLY A 17 -25.14 -11.46 1.18
CA GLY A 17 -25.16 -10.29 0.31
C GLY A 17 -24.23 -10.44 -0.90
N ARG A 18 -22.98 -10.89 -0.68
CA ARG A 18 -22.00 -11.05 -1.76
C ARG A 18 -22.33 -12.20 -2.71
N SER A 19 -22.82 -13.33 -2.19
CA SER A 19 -23.10 -14.53 -2.97
C SER A 19 -24.12 -14.32 -4.10
N ALA A 20 -25.09 -13.41 -3.89
CA ALA A 20 -26.12 -13.08 -4.87
C ALA A 20 -25.54 -12.45 -6.15
N PHE A 21 -24.51 -11.61 -6.01
CA PHE A 21 -23.90 -10.87 -7.12
C PHE A 21 -22.66 -11.55 -7.69
N TYR A 22 -22.06 -12.49 -6.97
CA TYR A 22 -20.79 -13.13 -7.38
C TYR A 22 -20.87 -13.78 -8.77
N LYS A 23 -21.95 -14.52 -9.06
CA LYS A 23 -22.14 -15.13 -10.39
C LYS A 23 -22.26 -14.07 -11.48
N GLN A 24 -22.93 -12.97 -11.19
CA GLN A 24 -23.14 -11.88 -12.14
C GLN A 24 -21.81 -11.20 -12.51
N ASP A 25 -20.92 -10.98 -11.54
CA ASP A 25 -19.61 -10.35 -11.77
C ASP A 25 -18.76 -11.12 -12.78
N TRP A 26 -18.69 -12.46 -12.66
CA TRP A 26 -17.97 -13.30 -13.62
C TRP A 26 -18.60 -13.25 -15.02
N THR A 27 -19.93 -13.32 -15.11
CA THR A 27 -20.62 -13.24 -16.41
C THR A 27 -20.45 -11.87 -17.08
N ASN A 28 -20.49 -10.79 -16.31
CA ASN A 28 -20.31 -9.43 -16.81
C ASN A 28 -18.86 -9.14 -17.19
N GLY A 29 -17.89 -9.66 -16.41
CA GLY A 29 -16.47 -9.57 -16.71
C GLY A 29 -16.13 -10.22 -18.04
N LEU A 30 -16.62 -11.44 -18.27
CA LEU A 30 -16.42 -12.16 -19.54
C LEU A 30 -17.11 -11.46 -20.73
N ARG A 31 -18.32 -10.91 -20.53
CA ARG A 31 -19.04 -10.16 -21.58
C ARG A 31 -18.37 -8.84 -21.96
N SER A 32 -17.57 -8.26 -21.07
CA SER A 32 -16.89 -7.00 -21.32
C SER A 32 -15.72 -7.13 -22.31
N GLY A 33 -15.25 -8.35 -22.58
CA GLY A 33 -14.23 -8.65 -23.58
C GLY A 33 -12.96 -7.81 -23.39
N PHE A 34 -12.50 -7.14 -24.45
CA PHE A 34 -11.29 -6.32 -24.42
C PHE A 34 -11.45 -4.96 -23.73
N ARG A 35 -12.68 -4.51 -23.44
CA ARG A 35 -12.91 -3.19 -22.81
C ARG A 35 -12.39 -3.13 -21.37
N ILE A 36 -12.24 -4.28 -20.71
CA ILE A 36 -11.70 -4.35 -19.34
C ILE A 36 -10.18 -4.16 -19.31
N LEU A 37 -9.47 -4.39 -20.42
CA LEU A 37 -8.01 -4.33 -20.43
C LEU A 37 -7.49 -2.92 -20.12
N ALA A 38 -8.12 -1.89 -20.69
CA ALA A 38 -7.70 -0.50 -20.45
C ALA A 38 -7.75 -0.12 -18.96
N PRO A 39 -8.87 -0.30 -18.22
CA PRO A 39 -8.88 -0.03 -16.79
C PRO A 39 -8.00 -1.01 -15.99
N THR A 40 -7.85 -2.26 -16.41
CA THR A 40 -6.93 -3.21 -15.75
C THR A 40 -5.48 -2.73 -15.82
N PHE A 41 -4.98 -2.34 -17.00
CA PHE A 41 -3.63 -1.81 -17.15
C PHE A 41 -3.43 -0.51 -16.38
N TYR A 42 -4.42 0.39 -16.42
CA TYR A 42 -4.38 1.62 -15.66
C TYR A 42 -4.23 1.37 -14.15
N ILE A 43 -5.07 0.51 -13.58
CA ILE A 43 -5.03 0.17 -12.16
C ILE A 43 -3.76 -0.63 -11.81
N PHE A 44 -3.28 -1.49 -12.71
CA PHE A 44 -2.02 -2.22 -12.52
C PHE A 44 -0.85 -1.26 -12.31
N PHE A 45 -0.63 -0.28 -13.21
CA PHE A 45 0.45 0.68 -13.03
C PHE A 45 0.22 1.62 -11.84
N ALA A 46 -1.03 2.04 -11.61
CA ALA A 46 -1.36 2.90 -10.47
C ALA A 46 -1.11 2.23 -9.11
N SER A 47 -1.24 0.89 -9.03
CA SER A 47 -1.02 0.13 -7.79
C SER A 47 0.40 -0.44 -7.67
N ALA A 48 1.05 -0.81 -8.77
CA ALA A 48 2.41 -1.37 -8.74
C ALA A 48 3.46 -0.33 -8.37
N LEU A 49 3.35 0.90 -8.88
CA LEU A 49 4.36 1.95 -8.65
C LEU A 49 4.50 2.31 -7.16
N PRO A 50 3.42 2.57 -6.39
CA PRO A 50 3.54 2.80 -4.96
C PRO A 50 4.11 1.59 -4.21
N VAL A 51 3.71 0.37 -4.57
CA VAL A 51 4.20 -0.86 -3.92
C VAL A 51 5.70 -1.04 -4.11
N ILE A 52 6.23 -0.76 -5.30
CA ILE A 52 7.67 -0.82 -5.58
C ILE A 52 8.41 0.26 -4.78
N ALA A 53 7.93 1.51 -4.81
CA ALA A 53 8.54 2.61 -4.08
C ALA A 53 8.59 2.34 -2.57
N PHE A 54 7.50 1.82 -2.02
CA PHE A 54 7.37 1.45 -0.62
C PHE A 54 8.21 0.22 -0.24
N GLY A 55 8.34 -0.76 -1.12
CA GLY A 55 9.20 -1.89 -0.88
C GLY A 55 10.69 -1.53 -0.92
N GLU A 56 11.08 -0.57 -1.77
CA GLU A 56 12.43 0.01 -1.76
C GLU A 56 12.70 0.80 -0.47
N GLN A 57 11.74 1.61 -0.02
CA GLN A 57 11.82 2.29 1.28
C GLN A 57 11.99 1.28 2.42
N LEU A 58 11.22 0.19 2.41
CA LEU A 58 11.32 -0.87 3.40
C LEU A 58 12.68 -1.57 3.37
N SER A 59 13.27 -1.78 2.19
CA SER A 59 14.63 -2.34 2.04
C SER A 59 15.66 -1.46 2.73
N ARG A 60 15.61 -0.16 2.46
CA ARG A 60 16.53 0.84 3.04
C ARG A 60 16.41 0.94 4.56
N ASP A 61 15.19 0.82 5.09
CA ASP A 61 14.92 0.95 6.52
C ASP A 61 15.17 -0.35 7.31
N THR A 62 15.12 -1.52 6.64
CA THR A 62 15.31 -2.84 7.26
C THR A 62 16.66 -3.49 6.95
N ASP A 63 17.64 -2.69 6.48
CA ASP A 63 18.97 -3.14 6.05
C ASP A 63 18.91 -4.31 5.03
N ASP A 64 17.96 -4.29 4.09
CA ASP A 64 17.67 -5.36 3.09
C ASP A 64 17.09 -6.67 3.66
N ALA A 65 16.46 -6.63 4.83
CA ALA A 65 15.72 -7.79 5.35
C ALA A 65 14.38 -8.02 4.63
N LEU A 66 13.73 -6.94 4.17
CA LEU A 66 12.49 -6.97 3.39
C LEU A 66 12.59 -5.95 2.25
N GLY A 67 12.47 -6.40 1.00
CA GLY A 67 12.65 -5.54 -0.17
C GLY A 67 11.41 -5.34 -1.02
N ALA A 68 11.64 -4.79 -2.21
CA ALA A 68 10.60 -4.54 -3.20
C ALA A 68 9.93 -5.82 -3.71
N VAL A 69 10.68 -6.91 -3.85
CA VAL A 69 10.18 -8.18 -4.40
C VAL A 69 9.23 -8.86 -3.42
N GLU A 70 9.58 -8.90 -2.13
CA GLU A 70 8.73 -9.48 -1.07
C GLU A 70 7.44 -8.67 -0.93
N THR A 71 7.56 -7.35 -0.96
CA THR A 71 6.42 -6.42 -0.87
C THR A 71 5.47 -6.61 -2.07
N LEU A 72 6.01 -6.73 -3.28
CA LEU A 72 5.24 -6.96 -4.50
C LEU A 72 4.56 -8.35 -4.49
N THR A 73 5.28 -9.37 -4.03
CA THR A 73 4.75 -10.74 -3.90
C THR A 73 3.60 -10.78 -2.89
N SER A 74 3.76 -10.09 -1.75
CA SER A 74 2.72 -9.94 -0.74
C SER A 74 1.47 -9.25 -1.29
N ALA A 75 1.63 -8.08 -1.94
CA ALA A 75 0.52 -7.35 -2.55
C ALA A 75 -0.21 -8.17 -3.63
N THR A 76 0.54 -8.88 -4.48
CA THR A 76 -0.03 -9.70 -5.55
C THR A 76 -0.81 -10.89 -4.98
N SER A 77 -0.22 -11.62 -4.04
CA SER A 77 -0.88 -12.77 -3.39
C SER A 77 -2.16 -12.35 -2.65
N CYS A 78 -2.09 -11.29 -1.84
CA CYS A 78 -3.24 -10.72 -1.14
C CYS A 78 -4.31 -10.21 -2.13
N GLY A 79 -3.90 -9.54 -3.22
CA GLY A 79 -4.80 -9.04 -4.25
C GLY A 79 -5.56 -10.16 -4.96
N ILE A 80 -4.89 -11.26 -5.33
CA ILE A 80 -5.53 -12.43 -5.94
C ILE A 80 -6.53 -13.06 -4.97
N ILE A 81 -6.12 -13.32 -3.73
CA ILE A 81 -6.99 -13.92 -2.71
C ILE A 81 -8.21 -13.01 -2.45
N HIS A 82 -8.00 -11.71 -2.31
CA HIS A 82 -9.08 -10.74 -2.10
C HIS A 82 -10.01 -10.61 -3.32
N SER A 83 -9.49 -10.69 -4.54
CA SER A 83 -10.32 -10.63 -5.75
C SER A 83 -11.32 -11.80 -5.84
N ILE A 84 -10.94 -12.97 -5.32
CA ILE A 84 -11.75 -14.18 -5.36
C ILE A 84 -12.69 -14.26 -4.15
N LEU A 85 -12.19 -13.98 -2.94
CA LEU A 85 -12.91 -14.19 -1.67
C LEU A 85 -13.46 -12.90 -1.04
N GLY A 86 -13.10 -11.73 -1.55
CA GLY A 86 -13.44 -10.44 -0.97
C GLY A 86 -14.92 -10.07 -1.08
N GLY A 87 -15.40 -9.36 -0.05
CA GLY A 87 -16.76 -8.81 -0.02
C GLY A 87 -16.97 -7.61 -0.94
N GLN A 88 -15.90 -6.93 -1.36
CA GLN A 88 -15.96 -5.74 -2.21
C GLN A 88 -14.91 -5.80 -3.33
N PRO A 89 -15.28 -6.20 -4.57
CA PRO A 89 -14.32 -6.44 -5.65
C PRO A 89 -13.65 -5.16 -6.19
N LEU A 90 -14.20 -3.97 -5.90
CA LEU A 90 -13.60 -2.69 -6.26
C LEU A 90 -12.49 -2.24 -5.29
N LEU A 91 -12.30 -2.93 -4.18
CA LEU A 91 -11.26 -2.60 -3.20
C LEU A 91 -9.90 -3.09 -3.70
N ILE A 92 -8.95 -2.17 -3.79
CA ILE A 92 -7.56 -2.48 -4.15
C ILE A 92 -6.79 -2.68 -2.86
N VAL A 93 -6.31 -3.91 -2.66
CA VAL A 93 -5.42 -4.24 -1.54
C VAL A 93 -3.99 -3.88 -1.95
N GLY A 94 -3.32 -3.10 -1.11
CA GLY A 94 -1.94 -2.69 -1.34
C GLY A 94 -1.23 -2.42 -0.02
N VAL A 95 0.07 -2.14 -0.12
CA VAL A 95 0.88 -1.73 1.02
C VAL A 95 0.73 -0.23 1.21
N ALA A 96 0.37 0.17 2.43
CA ALA A 96 0.30 1.57 2.83
C ALA A 96 1.55 1.95 3.63
N GLU A 97 1.92 3.22 3.58
CA GLU A 97 3.08 3.76 4.30
C GLU A 97 3.01 3.50 5.81
N THR A 98 1.82 3.56 6.41
CA THR A 98 1.62 3.24 7.83
C THR A 98 2.06 1.81 8.17
N THR A 99 1.93 0.89 7.22
CA THR A 99 2.42 -0.49 7.38
C THR A 99 3.95 -0.49 7.41
N ILE A 100 4.60 0.21 6.47
CA ILE A 100 6.07 0.30 6.40
C ILE A 100 6.63 0.88 7.70
N ILE A 101 6.06 1.99 8.18
CA ILE A 101 6.48 2.64 9.43
C ILE A 101 6.42 1.64 10.60
N MET A 102 5.37 0.82 10.67
CA MET A 102 5.25 -0.21 11.70
C MET A 102 6.30 -1.31 11.56
N TYR A 103 6.61 -1.76 10.34
CA TYR A 103 7.67 -2.74 10.09
C TYR A 103 9.06 -2.19 10.42
N THR A 104 9.36 -0.94 10.05
CA THR A 104 10.60 -0.23 10.40
C THR A 104 10.74 -0.10 11.92
N TYR A 105 9.66 0.28 12.61
CA TYR A 105 9.66 0.32 14.08
C TYR A 105 9.94 -1.06 14.69
N LEU A 106 9.30 -2.10 14.17
CA LEU A 106 9.49 -3.47 14.64
C LEU A 106 10.92 -3.97 14.39
N TYR A 107 11.51 -3.60 13.25
CA TYR A 107 12.90 -3.88 12.93
C TYR A 107 13.86 -3.22 13.93
N HIS A 108 13.68 -1.93 14.19
CA HIS A 108 14.46 -1.22 15.20
C HIS A 108 14.27 -1.80 16.60
N PHE A 109 13.06 -2.20 16.96
CA PHE A 109 12.77 -2.86 18.24
C PHE A 109 13.54 -4.19 18.38
N CYS A 110 13.58 -5.01 17.34
CA CYS A 110 14.34 -6.27 17.35
C CYS A 110 15.84 -6.01 17.44
N LYS A 111 16.35 -5.04 16.67
CA LYS A 111 17.78 -4.68 16.62
C LYS A 111 18.30 -4.11 17.93
N GLN A 112 17.46 -3.37 18.67
CA GLN A 112 17.83 -2.80 19.98
C GLN A 112 17.85 -3.84 21.10
N ARG A 113 17.24 -5.02 20.91
CA ARG A 113 17.23 -6.07 21.92
C ARG A 113 18.34 -7.09 21.68
N PRO A 114 19.17 -7.36 22.70
CA PRO A 114 20.29 -8.30 22.57
C PRO A 114 19.83 -9.74 22.29
N ASP A 115 18.63 -10.11 22.77
CA ASP A 115 18.13 -11.50 22.68
C ASP A 115 17.47 -11.86 21.33
N LEU A 116 17.02 -10.86 20.55
CA LEU A 116 16.38 -11.07 19.24
C LEU A 116 17.37 -10.82 18.10
N GLY A 117 18.14 -9.73 18.17
CA GLY A 117 19.01 -9.32 17.08
C GLY A 117 18.29 -9.14 15.75
N ARG A 118 19.08 -9.07 14.66
CA ARG A 118 18.57 -8.91 13.29
C ARG A 118 18.04 -10.22 12.71
N GLU A 119 18.63 -11.35 13.06
CA GLU A 119 18.32 -12.65 12.45
C GLU A 119 16.91 -13.15 12.77
N LEU A 120 16.39 -12.86 13.97
CA LEU A 120 15.06 -13.29 14.41
C LEU A 120 13.95 -12.31 14.02
N PHE A 121 14.25 -11.21 13.33
CA PHE A 121 13.25 -10.21 12.92
C PHE A 121 12.10 -10.82 12.12
N LEU A 122 12.39 -11.71 11.16
CA LEU A 122 11.39 -12.36 10.31
C LEU A 122 10.48 -13.32 11.12
N ALA A 123 11.05 -14.06 12.07
CA ALA A 123 10.28 -14.93 12.95
C ALA A 123 9.39 -14.12 13.90
N TRP A 124 9.90 -13.00 14.41
CA TRP A 124 9.14 -12.09 15.26
C TRP A 124 7.98 -11.43 14.52
N THR A 125 8.21 -10.93 13.31
CA THR A 125 7.15 -10.39 12.43
C THR A 125 6.08 -11.44 12.14
N ALA A 126 6.46 -12.68 11.85
CA ALA A 126 5.50 -13.77 11.66
C ALA A 126 4.62 -14.00 12.90
N TRP A 127 5.21 -13.97 14.10
CA TRP A 127 4.46 -14.12 15.35
C TRP A 127 3.49 -12.95 15.60
N VAL A 128 3.91 -11.72 15.32
CA VAL A 128 3.03 -10.55 15.36
C VAL A 128 1.85 -10.73 14.42
N CYS A 129 2.08 -11.21 13.19
CA CYS A 129 1.01 -11.49 12.22
C CYS A 129 0.03 -12.56 12.70
N VAL A 130 0.48 -13.60 13.42
CA VAL A 130 -0.40 -14.61 14.03
C VAL A 130 -1.36 -13.97 15.04
N TRP A 131 -0.85 -13.12 15.93
CA TRP A 131 -1.68 -12.39 16.89
C TRP A 131 -2.63 -11.40 16.20
N THR A 132 -2.16 -10.68 15.19
CA THR A 132 -3.00 -9.78 14.40
C THR A 132 -4.15 -10.55 13.73
N ALA A 133 -3.87 -11.70 13.11
CA ALA A 133 -4.89 -12.54 12.50
C ALA A 133 -5.91 -13.04 13.54
N MET A 134 -5.44 -13.51 14.70
CA MET A 134 -6.31 -13.95 15.79
C MET A 134 -7.25 -12.82 16.28
N LEU A 135 -6.71 -11.62 16.49
CA LEU A 135 -7.48 -10.45 16.90
C LEU A 135 -8.49 -10.02 15.84
N LEU A 136 -8.13 -10.05 14.55
CA LEU A 136 -9.05 -9.74 13.45
C LEU A 136 -10.22 -10.74 13.39
N ILE A 137 -9.95 -12.03 13.56
CA ILE A 137 -11.00 -13.06 13.63
C ILE A 137 -11.92 -12.79 14.82
N LEU A 138 -11.35 -12.48 15.99
CA LEU A 138 -12.12 -12.18 17.19
C LEU A 138 -13.03 -10.96 16.98
N LEU A 139 -12.51 -9.87 16.40
CA LEU A 139 -13.28 -8.66 16.08
C LEU A 139 -14.40 -8.94 15.07
N ALA A 140 -14.16 -9.81 14.10
CA ALA A 140 -15.17 -10.23 13.13
C ALA A 140 -16.31 -11.03 13.79
N ILE A 141 -15.99 -11.94 14.71
CA ILE A 141 -16.99 -12.74 15.46
C ILE A 141 -17.89 -11.83 16.31
N PHE A 142 -17.31 -10.83 16.99
CA PHE A 142 -18.03 -9.86 17.81
C PHE A 142 -18.72 -8.74 17.02
N ASN A 143 -18.66 -8.76 15.69
CA ASN A 143 -19.25 -7.75 14.82
C ASN A 143 -18.80 -6.32 15.17
N ALA A 144 -17.51 -6.16 15.52
CA ALA A 144 -16.92 -4.86 15.85
C ALA A 144 -16.96 -3.89 14.65
N CYS A 145 -17.16 -4.39 13.44
CA CYS A 145 -17.32 -3.62 12.21
C CYS A 145 -18.46 -2.59 12.29
N ILE A 146 -19.45 -2.76 13.17
CA ILE A 146 -20.50 -1.74 13.41
C ILE A 146 -19.88 -0.39 13.82
N ILE A 147 -18.71 -0.38 14.47
CA ILE A 147 -18.02 0.85 14.89
C ILE A 147 -17.73 1.77 13.69
N ILE A 148 -17.57 1.22 12.48
CA ILE A 148 -17.33 2.02 11.27
C ILE A 148 -18.48 2.99 10.97
N THR A 149 -19.72 2.69 11.39
CA THR A 149 -20.85 3.61 11.19
C THR A 149 -20.75 4.87 12.08
N ARG A 150 -19.88 4.83 13.10
CA ARG A 150 -19.56 6.00 13.94
C ARG A 150 -18.45 6.85 13.33
N PHE A 151 -17.75 6.34 12.33
CA PHE A 151 -16.68 7.07 11.66
C PHE A 151 -17.29 8.21 10.84
N THR A 152 -16.96 9.44 11.23
CA THR A 152 -17.52 10.64 10.61
C THR A 152 -16.79 10.98 9.32
N ARG A 153 -17.45 11.77 8.46
CA ARG A 153 -16.82 12.33 7.25
C ARG A 153 -15.51 13.07 7.56
N ILE A 154 -15.47 13.85 8.64
CA ILE A 154 -14.27 14.57 9.10
C ILE A 154 -13.13 13.59 9.39
N SER A 155 -13.42 12.43 9.97
CA SER A 155 -12.41 11.41 10.27
C SER A 155 -11.85 10.80 8.98
N GLY A 156 -12.71 10.56 7.98
CA GLY A 156 -12.32 10.06 6.66
C GLY A 156 -11.48 11.05 5.86
N GLU A 157 -11.92 12.30 5.78
CA GLU A 157 -11.18 13.37 5.10
C GLU A 157 -9.86 13.66 5.82
N GLY A 158 -9.84 13.63 7.16
CA GLY A 158 -8.62 13.80 7.95
C GLY A 158 -7.61 12.67 7.75
N LEU A 159 -8.05 11.42 7.69
CA LEU A 159 -7.18 10.28 7.39
C LEU A 159 -6.63 10.36 5.96
N GLY A 160 -7.46 10.77 4.99
CA GLY A 160 -7.01 11.00 3.61
C GLY A 160 -5.98 12.14 3.50
N MET A 161 -6.17 13.23 4.26
CA MET A 161 -5.21 14.33 4.33
C MET A 161 -3.88 13.87 4.93
N LEU A 162 -3.91 13.09 6.01
CA LEU A 162 -2.70 12.54 6.64
C LEU A 162 -1.90 11.69 5.64
N ILE A 163 -2.58 10.76 4.96
CA ILE A 163 -1.94 9.92 3.92
C ILE A 163 -1.33 10.79 2.83
N THR A 164 -2.04 11.82 2.36
CA THR A 164 -1.54 12.72 1.31
C THR A 164 -0.27 13.46 1.74
N VAL A 165 -0.22 13.95 2.99
CA VAL A 165 0.96 14.65 3.53
C VAL A 165 2.14 13.71 3.67
N LEU A 166 1.91 12.49 4.17
CA LEU A 166 2.96 11.47 4.32
C LEU A 166 3.55 11.07 2.96
N PHE A 167 2.71 10.79 1.96
CA PHE A 167 3.16 10.52 0.59
C PHE A 167 3.97 11.68 -0.01
N LEU A 168 3.55 12.93 0.23
CA LEU A 168 4.27 14.11 -0.25
C LEU A 168 5.65 14.22 0.42
N GLN A 169 5.73 13.95 1.72
CA GLN A 169 6.99 13.94 2.46
C GLN A 169 7.95 12.88 1.92
N GLU A 170 7.47 11.66 1.67
CA GLU A 170 8.30 10.59 1.10
C GLU A 170 8.73 10.88 -0.33
N ALA A 171 7.87 11.50 -1.15
CA ALA A 171 8.27 11.97 -2.48
C ALA A 171 9.43 12.98 -2.42
N ILE A 172 9.38 13.93 -1.49
CA ILE A 172 10.46 14.92 -1.28
C ILE A 172 11.75 14.22 -0.79
N LYS A 173 11.65 13.32 0.19
CA LYS A 173 12.79 12.53 0.68
C LYS A 173 13.42 11.69 -0.42
N GLY A 174 12.60 11.08 -1.29
CA GLY A 174 13.04 10.32 -2.46
C GLY A 174 13.91 11.16 -3.39
N VAL A 175 13.45 12.36 -3.76
CA VAL A 175 14.22 13.28 -4.61
C VAL A 175 15.53 13.72 -3.95
N ILE A 176 15.50 14.00 -2.63
CA ILE A 176 16.72 14.38 -1.89
C ILE A 176 17.70 13.21 -1.80
N SER A 177 17.21 11.96 -1.74
CA SER A 177 18.05 10.78 -1.62
C SER A 177 18.95 10.56 -2.83
N GLU A 178 18.53 11.01 -4.03
CA GLU A 178 19.33 10.93 -5.27
C GLU A 178 20.57 11.85 -5.26
N PHE A 179 20.60 12.86 -4.38
CA PHE A 179 21.77 13.72 -4.15
C PHE A 179 22.78 13.12 -3.17
N HIS A 180 22.49 11.94 -2.59
CA HIS A 180 23.30 11.32 -1.56
C HIS A 180 23.71 9.90 -1.97
N VAL A 181 24.85 9.45 -1.45
CA VAL A 181 25.31 8.08 -1.68
C VAL A 181 24.36 7.11 -0.98
N PRO A 182 23.88 6.04 -1.64
CA PRO A 182 23.06 5.02 -1.01
C PRO A 182 23.76 4.42 0.21
N LYS A 183 23.00 4.24 1.31
CA LYS A 183 23.54 3.62 2.54
C LYS A 183 23.93 2.17 2.24
N GLY A 184 25.17 1.80 2.52
CA GLY A 184 25.69 0.44 2.28
C GLY A 184 26.56 0.29 1.03
N GLU A 185 26.63 1.31 0.17
CA GLU A 185 27.50 1.29 -1.00
C GLU A 185 28.85 1.97 -0.77
N ASN A 186 29.88 1.51 -1.50
CA ASN A 186 31.23 2.03 -1.37
C ASN A 186 31.32 3.46 -1.93
N PRO A 187 31.58 4.49 -1.10
CA PRO A 187 31.60 5.89 -1.54
C PRO A 187 32.77 6.22 -2.48
N LYS A 188 33.70 5.28 -2.67
CA LYS A 188 34.85 5.40 -3.57
C LYS A 188 34.54 5.02 -5.01
N LEU A 189 33.35 4.48 -5.30
CA LEU A 189 32.95 4.15 -6.66
C LEU A 189 32.80 5.44 -7.49
N GLU A 190 33.21 5.38 -8.76
CA GLU A 190 33.17 6.52 -9.68
C GLU A 190 31.76 7.11 -9.81
N LYS A 191 30.74 6.25 -9.77
CA LYS A 191 29.30 6.61 -9.78
C LYS A 191 28.88 7.55 -8.63
N TYR A 192 29.60 7.53 -7.51
CA TYR A 192 29.31 8.33 -6.31
C TYR A 192 30.22 9.55 -6.15
N GLN A 193 31.03 9.85 -7.16
CA GLN A 193 31.75 11.11 -7.24
C GLN A 193 30.77 12.29 -7.37
N PHE A 194 31.17 13.46 -6.85
CA PHE A 194 30.34 14.67 -6.82
C PHE A 194 29.66 15.03 -8.16
N PRO A 195 30.34 14.97 -9.33
CA PRO A 195 29.71 15.31 -10.60
C PRO A 195 28.53 14.39 -10.95
N TRP A 196 28.69 13.07 -10.80
CA TRP A 196 27.65 12.09 -11.12
C TRP A 196 26.46 12.17 -10.16
N LEU A 197 26.73 12.37 -8.87
CA LEU A 197 25.70 12.50 -7.84
C LEU A 197 24.85 13.77 -8.07
N TYR A 198 25.51 14.88 -8.40
CA TYR A 198 24.84 16.13 -8.72
C TYR A 198 24.00 16.02 -10.00
N THR A 199 24.53 15.37 -11.04
CA THR A 199 23.77 15.12 -12.28
C THR A 199 22.54 14.25 -12.04
N ASN A 200 22.67 13.17 -11.27
CA ASN A 200 21.54 12.30 -10.93
C ASN A 200 20.45 13.04 -10.16
N GLY A 201 20.84 13.80 -9.12
CA GLY A 201 19.88 14.60 -8.37
C GLY A 201 19.17 15.67 -9.21
N LEU A 202 19.89 16.36 -10.09
CA LEU A 202 19.28 17.35 -11.00
C LEU A 202 18.28 16.67 -11.96
N LEU A 203 18.65 15.52 -12.51
CA LEU A 203 17.80 14.74 -13.41
C LEU A 203 16.57 14.19 -12.69
N ALA A 204 16.69 13.79 -11.42
CA ALA A 204 15.57 13.40 -10.57
C ALA A 204 14.57 14.54 -10.37
N ILE A 205 15.04 15.78 -10.14
CA ILE A 205 14.17 16.97 -10.05
C ILE A 205 13.43 17.20 -11.37
N ILE A 206 14.15 17.19 -12.50
CA ILE A 206 13.58 17.43 -13.83
C ILE A 206 12.50 16.40 -14.15
N PHE A 207 12.78 15.11 -13.93
CA PHE A 207 11.82 14.04 -14.19
C PHE A 207 10.64 14.05 -13.23
N SER A 208 10.87 14.27 -11.94
CA SER A 208 9.78 14.37 -10.95
C SER A 208 8.81 15.50 -11.28
N PHE A 209 9.33 16.70 -11.58
CA PHE A 209 8.50 17.84 -11.95
C PHE A 209 7.84 17.66 -13.33
N GLY A 210 8.53 17.05 -14.28
CA GLY A 210 7.98 16.72 -15.60
C GLY A 210 6.80 15.74 -15.51
N VAL A 211 6.93 14.68 -14.72
CA VAL A 211 5.84 13.71 -14.47
C VAL A 211 4.69 14.36 -13.70
N LEU A 212 4.98 15.22 -12.72
CA LEU A 212 3.95 15.96 -11.99
C LEU A 212 3.14 16.89 -12.90
N LEU A 213 3.80 17.69 -13.74
CA LEU A 213 3.11 18.59 -14.67
C LEU A 213 2.29 17.81 -15.71
N THR A 214 2.86 16.77 -16.30
CA THR A 214 2.16 15.97 -17.31
C THR A 214 0.97 15.21 -16.71
N SER A 215 1.08 14.70 -15.49
CA SER A 215 -0.04 14.07 -14.78
C SER A 215 -1.15 15.07 -14.42
N LEU A 216 -0.80 16.28 -13.95
CA LEU A 216 -1.78 17.35 -13.71
C LEU A 216 -2.51 17.77 -14.99
N LEU A 217 -1.79 17.88 -16.11
CA LEU A 217 -2.40 18.17 -17.41
C LEU A 217 -3.32 17.02 -17.84
N ALA A 218 -2.89 15.77 -17.72
CA ALA A 218 -3.70 14.60 -18.07
C ALA A 218 -5.03 14.56 -17.29
N VAL A 219 -4.99 14.83 -15.98
CA VAL A 219 -6.20 14.92 -15.13
C VAL A 219 -7.10 16.07 -15.56
N ARG A 220 -6.51 17.23 -15.88
CA ARG A 220 -7.27 18.40 -16.36
C ARG A 220 -8.00 18.14 -17.68
N TYR A 221 -7.36 17.43 -18.62
CA TYR A 221 -7.98 17.09 -19.90
C TYR A 221 -8.98 15.93 -19.82
N SER A 222 -8.82 15.03 -18.85
CA SER A 222 -9.75 13.90 -18.65
C SER A 222 -11.02 14.27 -17.88
N SER A 223 -11.04 15.42 -17.19
CA SER A 223 -12.22 15.87 -16.45
C SER A 223 -13.22 16.53 -17.40
N PRO A 224 -14.51 16.13 -17.44
CA PRO A 224 -15.50 16.85 -18.25
C PRO A 224 -15.56 18.32 -17.80
N PRO A 225 -15.77 19.28 -18.72
CA PRO A 225 -15.86 20.69 -18.34
C PRO A 225 -16.98 20.83 -17.30
N MET A 226 -16.64 21.34 -16.11
CA MET A 226 -17.63 21.79 -15.14
C MET A 226 -18.48 22.84 -15.84
N LYS A 227 -19.66 22.43 -16.30
CA LYS A 227 -20.72 23.35 -16.69
C LYS A 227 -21.19 23.98 -15.38
N PHE A 228 -20.76 25.21 -15.15
CA PHE A 228 -21.36 26.11 -14.16
C PHE A 228 -22.78 26.47 -14.61
#